data_AF-A0A195BSA9-F1
#
_entry.id   AF-A0A195BSA9-F1
#
_cell.length_a   1.000
_cell.length_b   1.000
_cell.length_c   1.000
_cell.angle_alpha   90.00
_cell.angle_beta   90.00
_cell.angle_gamma   90.00
#
_symmetry.space_group_name_H-M   'P 1'
#
loop_
_entity.id
_entity.type
_entity.pdbx_description
1 polymer ?
#
loop_
_entity_poly.entity_id
_entity_poly.type
_entity_poly.pdbx_seq_one_letter_code
_entity_poly.pdbx_strand_id
1 'polypeptide(L)'
;MAAIKNKLENCEVCDVAKARYTCPKCEVRTCSLTCVNVHKKELECDGIRDPTKFVPLASFTDLDLLSDYRFLEQVGRSIDTKKRNPEIKYTRQTILPVHLHKLRCAASHRKVSLLYMPQVFSRHKQNTTYLNWKTNELFWRLEWIFPQAENIKYTIDRTLDSVRLSTLVEQVLDPVSATDEIDIEKLNTKLLLADKLQFYRAAGLTNIKVLLKAEKIKKAQFRFYDLDVTLTLQENLENKTIVEFPTLHVVMKDHSNMYDIIDTDEEMNDAECTSYGAKKRYNNRSDDNKKNEPVNYFFNDFSDSDDENTDNKVKKKKKSLNIPNYEELIKM
;
A
#
# COMPACT_ATOMS: atom_id res chain seq x y z
N MET A 1 45.93 -28.98 -22.45
CA MET A 1 45.10 -30.14 -22.03
C MET A 1 44.69 -29.93 -20.59
N ALA A 2 43.46 -29.47 -20.36
CA ALA A 2 42.94 -29.24 -19.01
C ALA A 2 42.67 -30.60 -18.34
N ALA A 3 43.36 -30.88 -17.23
CA ALA A 3 43.16 -32.10 -16.48
C ALA A 3 41.73 -32.14 -15.91
N ILE A 4 40.93 -33.11 -16.35
CA ILE A 4 39.66 -33.46 -15.73
C ILE A 4 40.00 -34.12 -14.39
N LYS A 5 40.22 -33.31 -13.35
CA LYS A 5 40.20 -33.78 -11.97
C LYS A 5 38.75 -34.16 -11.66
N ASN A 6 38.44 -35.45 -11.63
CA ASN A 6 37.20 -35.97 -11.07
C ASN A 6 37.12 -35.56 -9.58
N LYS A 7 36.57 -34.38 -9.32
CA LYS A 7 36.65 -33.64 -8.04
C LYS A 7 35.36 -33.76 -7.23
N LEU A 8 34.79 -34.95 -7.15
CA LEU A 8 33.73 -35.25 -6.18
C LEU A 8 34.19 -36.50 -5.42
N GLU A 9 34.68 -36.26 -4.21
CA GLU A 9 35.03 -37.28 -3.21
C GLU A 9 33.75 -38.03 -2.75
N ASN A 10 33.86 -38.89 -1.74
CA ASN A 10 32.69 -39.54 -1.16
C ASN A 10 31.75 -38.52 -0.51
N CYS A 11 30.49 -38.91 -0.33
CA CYS A 11 29.48 -38.09 0.35
C CYS A 11 29.87 -37.85 1.80
N GLU A 12 29.99 -36.58 2.21
CA GLU A 12 30.42 -36.20 3.57
C GLU A 12 29.36 -36.50 4.67
N VAL A 13 28.17 -36.93 4.27
CA VAL A 13 27.06 -37.28 5.19
C VAL A 13 26.94 -38.79 5.40
N CYS A 14 27.29 -39.60 4.40
CA CYS A 14 27.10 -41.05 4.48
C CYS A 14 28.35 -41.88 4.19
N ASP A 15 29.41 -41.29 3.63
CA ASP A 15 30.70 -41.89 3.23
C ASP A 15 30.64 -43.15 2.34
N VAL A 16 29.45 -43.65 2.01
CA VAL A 16 29.24 -44.91 1.27
C VAL A 16 29.26 -44.71 -0.24
N ALA A 17 28.71 -43.60 -0.73
CA ALA A 17 28.55 -43.33 -2.16
C ALA A 17 29.34 -42.09 -2.58
N LYS A 18 29.80 -42.06 -3.84
CA LYS A 18 30.43 -40.88 -4.43
C LYS A 18 29.47 -39.69 -4.41
N ALA A 19 29.97 -38.51 -4.06
CA ALA A 19 29.18 -37.30 -4.06
C ALA A 19 28.71 -36.95 -5.48
N ARG A 20 27.47 -36.45 -5.57
CA ARG A 20 26.84 -36.03 -6.84
C ARG A 20 26.44 -34.56 -6.83
N TYR A 21 26.24 -34.01 -5.65
CA TYR A 21 25.77 -32.64 -5.44
C TYR A 21 26.66 -31.93 -4.44
N THR A 22 26.80 -30.62 -4.59
CA THR A 22 27.56 -29.74 -3.71
C THR A 22 26.63 -28.62 -3.25
N CYS A 23 26.54 -28.40 -1.93
CA CYS A 23 25.70 -27.33 -1.41
C CYS A 23 26.33 -25.96 -1.73
N PRO A 24 25.58 -24.99 -2.29
CA PRO A 24 26.16 -23.71 -2.70
C PRO A 24 26.40 -22.73 -1.54
N LYS A 25 25.91 -23.03 -0.32
CA LYS A 25 26.11 -22.22 0.90
C LYS A 25 27.35 -22.68 1.68
N CYS A 26 27.40 -23.97 2.02
CA CYS A 26 28.43 -24.56 2.87
C CYS A 26 29.41 -25.49 2.14
N GLU A 27 29.27 -25.66 0.82
CA GLU A 27 30.14 -26.48 -0.03
C GLU A 27 30.17 -27.98 0.31
N VAL A 28 29.29 -28.43 1.22
CA VAL A 28 29.16 -29.83 1.64
C VAL A 28 28.74 -30.73 0.48
N ARG A 29 29.40 -31.88 0.37
CA ARG A 29 29.22 -32.81 -0.75
C ARG A 29 28.26 -33.94 -0.37
N THR A 30 27.24 -34.16 -1.19
CA THR A 30 26.16 -35.12 -0.92
C THR A 30 25.87 -36.03 -2.12
N CYS A 31 25.47 -37.28 -1.88
CA CYS A 31 25.16 -38.24 -2.94
C CYS A 31 23.67 -38.32 -3.33
N SER A 32 22.77 -37.97 -2.42
CA SER A 32 21.31 -38.15 -2.56
C SER A 32 20.52 -37.08 -1.83
N LEU A 33 19.22 -36.95 -2.15
CA LEU A 33 18.31 -36.02 -1.49
C LEU A 33 18.22 -36.25 0.03
N THR A 34 18.32 -37.51 0.47
CA THR A 34 18.35 -37.84 1.90
C THR A 34 19.55 -37.19 2.58
N CYS A 35 20.75 -37.30 2.00
CA CYS A 35 21.96 -36.66 2.50
C CYS A 35 21.88 -35.13 2.41
N VAL A 36 21.21 -34.59 1.39
CA VAL A 36 20.94 -33.15 1.30
C VAL A 36 20.07 -32.69 2.48
N ASN A 37 19.00 -33.39 2.79
CA ASN A 37 18.10 -32.99 3.87
C ASN A 37 18.72 -33.17 5.26
N VAL A 38 19.53 -34.22 5.44
CA VAL A 38 20.26 -34.46 6.70
C VAL A 38 21.24 -33.32 6.97
N HIS A 39 22.13 -32.96 6.03
CA HIS A 39 23.07 -31.86 6.30
C HIS A 39 22.36 -30.51 6.48
N LYS A 40 21.27 -30.25 5.75
CA LYS A 40 20.50 -29.02 5.92
C LYS A 40 19.91 -28.91 7.33
N LYS A 41 19.49 -30.04 7.90
CA LYS A 41 18.94 -30.11 9.25
C LYS A 41 20.02 -30.05 10.33
N GLU A 42 21.13 -30.75 10.14
CA GLU A 42 22.21 -30.83 11.13
C GLU A 42 23.11 -29.59 11.16
N LEU A 43 23.35 -28.96 10.00
CA LEU A 43 24.16 -27.75 9.87
C LEU A 43 23.33 -26.47 9.80
N GLU A 44 22.01 -26.55 10.04
CA GLU A 44 21.06 -25.42 9.93
C GLU A 44 21.27 -24.61 8.64
N CYS A 45 21.38 -25.32 7.52
CA CYS A 45 21.76 -24.75 6.23
C CYS A 45 20.56 -24.61 5.29
N ASP A 46 20.26 -23.38 4.87
CA ASP A 46 19.17 -23.09 3.91
C ASP A 46 19.46 -23.66 2.52
N GLY A 47 20.74 -23.86 2.20
CA GLY A 47 21.21 -24.30 0.88
C GLY A 47 21.14 -23.20 -0.19
N ILE A 48 21.00 -21.94 0.20
CA ILE A 48 21.05 -20.77 -0.67
C ILE A 48 22.45 -20.15 -0.54
N ARG A 49 23.14 -19.94 -1.67
CA ARG A 49 24.45 -19.25 -1.70
C ARG A 49 24.32 -17.88 -1.05
N ASP A 50 25.26 -17.54 -0.17
CA ASP A 50 25.38 -16.17 0.32
C ASP A 50 26.15 -15.32 -0.72
N PRO A 51 25.50 -14.38 -1.41
CA PRO A 51 26.16 -13.52 -2.39
C PRO A 51 27.06 -12.46 -1.75
N THR A 52 26.96 -12.23 -0.43
CA THR A 52 27.68 -11.17 0.29
C THR A 52 28.82 -11.67 1.17
N LYS A 53 29.23 -12.93 0.98
CA LYS A 53 30.35 -13.53 1.72
C LYS A 53 31.64 -12.76 1.48
N PHE A 54 32.30 -12.34 2.57
CA PHE A 54 33.58 -11.65 2.48
C PHE A 54 34.67 -12.54 1.85
N VAL A 55 35.34 -12.01 0.83
CA VAL A 55 36.51 -12.63 0.20
C VAL A 55 37.71 -11.70 0.41
N PRO A 56 38.80 -12.17 1.07
CA PRO A 56 40.03 -11.40 1.18
C PRO A 56 40.58 -11.03 -0.20
N LEU A 57 41.16 -9.84 -0.32
CA LEU A 57 41.74 -9.33 -1.58
C LEU A 57 42.78 -10.28 -2.20
N ALA A 58 43.54 -11.00 -1.37
CA ALA A 58 44.54 -11.96 -1.84
C ALA A 58 43.94 -13.19 -2.55
N SER A 59 42.69 -13.55 -2.25
CA SER A 59 41.96 -14.68 -2.84
C SER A 59 40.85 -14.21 -3.80
N PHE A 60 40.76 -12.91 -4.06
CA PHE A 60 39.73 -12.35 -4.93
C PHE A 60 40.03 -12.71 -6.39
N THR A 61 39.08 -13.37 -7.04
CA THR A 61 39.22 -13.83 -8.43
C THR A 61 38.23 -13.13 -9.35
N ASP A 62 38.47 -13.18 -10.67
CA ASP A 62 37.55 -12.64 -11.67
C ASP A 62 36.14 -13.26 -11.57
N LEU A 63 36.01 -14.48 -11.05
CA LEU A 63 34.73 -15.14 -10.81
C LEU A 63 33.94 -14.47 -9.67
N ASP A 64 34.63 -13.97 -8.65
CA ASP A 64 34.02 -13.24 -7.54
C ASP A 64 33.52 -11.87 -8.03
N LEU A 65 34.31 -11.19 -8.86
CA LEU A 65 33.89 -9.95 -9.53
C LEU A 65 32.63 -10.16 -10.39
N LEU A 66 32.57 -11.24 -11.16
CA LEU A 66 31.38 -11.59 -11.97
C LEU A 66 30.16 -11.93 -11.10
N SER A 67 30.38 -12.58 -9.95
CA SER A 67 29.33 -12.86 -8.97
C SER A 67 28.74 -11.55 -8.44
N ASP A 68 29.59 -10.60 -8.06
CA ASP A 68 29.19 -9.30 -7.54
C ASP A 68 28.46 -8.46 -8.60
N TYR A 69 28.97 -8.44 -9.84
CA TYR A 69 28.30 -7.77 -10.95
C TYR A 69 26.89 -8.31 -11.18
N ARG A 70 26.72 -9.64 -11.20
CA ARG A 70 25.41 -10.28 -11.36
C ARG A 70 24.48 -9.99 -10.19
N PHE A 71 25.01 -9.96 -8.97
CA PHE A 71 24.24 -9.61 -7.79
C PHE A 71 23.71 -8.17 -7.90
N LEU A 72 24.56 -7.20 -8.24
CA LEU A 72 24.16 -5.81 -8.45
C LEU A 72 23.13 -5.67 -9.58
N GLU A 73 23.30 -6.41 -10.68
CA GLU A 73 22.34 -6.44 -11.77
C GLU A 73 21.00 -7.02 -11.32
N GLN A 74 20.99 -8.12 -10.55
CA GLN A 74 19.78 -8.71 -10.00
C GLN A 74 19.06 -7.74 -9.05
N VAL A 75 19.80 -7.06 -8.18
CA VAL A 75 19.26 -6.01 -7.30
C VAL A 75 18.65 -4.89 -8.15
N GLY A 76 19.37 -4.40 -9.17
CA GLY A 76 18.89 -3.39 -10.12
C GLY A 76 17.59 -3.80 -10.80
N ARG A 77 17.54 -5.02 -11.37
CA ARG A 77 16.33 -5.60 -11.98
C ARG A 77 15.19 -5.67 -10.97
N SER A 78 15.43 -6.10 -9.74
CA SER A 78 14.39 -6.19 -8.70
C SER A 78 13.81 -4.82 -8.34
N ILE A 79 14.64 -3.79 -8.29
CA ILE A 79 14.23 -2.41 -8.04
C ILE A 79 13.43 -1.89 -9.24
N ASP A 80 13.88 -2.13 -10.46
CA ASP A 80 13.18 -1.70 -11.68
C ASP A 80 11.84 -2.39 -11.85
N THR A 81 11.74 -3.69 -11.59
CA THR A 81 10.46 -4.41 -11.55
C THR A 81 9.53 -3.74 -10.53
N LYS A 82 10.01 -3.46 -9.32
CA LYS A 82 9.20 -2.79 -8.29
C LYS A 82 8.81 -1.36 -8.68
N LYS A 83 9.68 -0.59 -9.34
CA LYS A 83 9.36 0.76 -9.83
C LYS A 83 8.32 0.75 -10.95
N ARG A 84 8.37 -0.26 -11.83
CA ARG A 84 7.41 -0.43 -12.93
C ARG A 84 6.06 -0.96 -12.45
N ASN A 85 6.01 -1.63 -11.30
CA ASN A 85 4.76 -2.15 -10.75
C ASN A 85 3.77 -1.00 -10.51
N PRO A 86 2.60 -0.99 -11.17
CA PRO A 86 1.63 0.10 -11.04
C PRO A 86 1.10 0.23 -9.61
N GLU A 87 1.03 -0.89 -8.87
CA GLU A 87 0.62 -0.91 -7.46
C GLU A 87 1.56 -0.12 -6.53
N ILE A 88 2.83 0.04 -6.93
CA ILE A 88 3.85 0.76 -6.16
C ILE A 88 3.98 2.21 -6.66
N LYS A 89 3.66 2.47 -7.93
CA LYS A 89 3.73 3.79 -8.58
C LYS A 89 2.97 4.87 -7.81
N TYR A 90 1.83 4.52 -7.22
CA TYR A 90 0.96 5.44 -6.46
C TYR A 90 1.22 5.43 -4.94
N THR A 91 2.30 4.80 -4.46
CA THR A 91 2.65 4.80 -3.02
C THR A 91 3.05 6.20 -2.54
N ARG A 92 3.56 7.05 -3.43
CA ARG A 92 3.77 8.47 -3.15
C ARG A 92 2.44 9.19 -3.32
N GLN A 93 1.81 9.59 -2.20
CA GLN A 93 0.52 10.31 -2.13
C GLN A 93 0.44 11.60 -2.98
N THR A 94 1.55 12.02 -3.58
CA THR A 94 1.65 13.18 -4.46
C THR A 94 1.07 12.92 -5.85
N ILE A 95 1.06 11.67 -6.33
CA ILE A 95 0.54 11.30 -7.64
C ILE A 95 -0.55 10.26 -7.40
N LEU A 96 -1.82 10.67 -7.44
CA LEU A 96 -2.96 9.76 -7.44
C LEU A 96 -3.51 9.64 -8.87
N PRO A 97 -4.11 8.49 -9.23
CA PRO A 97 -4.93 8.40 -10.43
C PRO A 97 -5.97 9.53 -10.49
N VAL A 98 -6.26 10.04 -11.69
CA VAL A 98 -7.15 11.19 -11.90
C VAL A 98 -8.51 10.99 -11.23
N HIS A 99 -9.08 9.78 -11.29
CA HIS A 99 -10.38 9.49 -10.68
C HIS A 99 -10.34 9.59 -9.14
N LEU A 100 -9.29 9.07 -8.49
CA LEU A 100 -9.11 9.14 -7.03
C LEU A 100 -8.81 10.58 -6.58
N HIS A 101 -8.05 11.33 -7.38
CA HIS A 101 -7.82 12.75 -7.12
C HIS A 101 -9.13 13.54 -7.17
N LYS A 102 -9.95 13.33 -8.22
CA LYS A 102 -11.28 13.96 -8.33
C LYS A 102 -12.19 13.58 -7.17
N LEU A 103 -12.19 12.32 -6.76
CA LEU A 103 -12.96 11.84 -5.62
C LEU A 103 -12.50 12.53 -4.32
N ARG A 104 -11.18 12.64 -4.10
CA ARG A 104 -10.62 13.39 -2.96
C ARG A 104 -11.03 14.86 -2.98
N CYS A 105 -11.01 15.52 -4.14
CA CYS A 105 -11.47 16.88 -4.27
C CYS A 105 -12.96 17.01 -3.96
N ALA A 106 -13.80 16.10 -4.47
CA ALA A 106 -15.23 16.09 -4.19
C ALA A 106 -15.56 15.81 -2.71
N ALA A 107 -14.76 14.97 -2.03
CA ALA A 107 -14.85 14.78 -0.59
C ALA A 107 -14.42 16.05 0.16
N SER A 108 -13.33 16.70 -0.27
CA SER A 108 -12.84 17.95 0.32
C SER A 108 -13.83 19.10 0.17
N HIS A 109 -14.59 19.17 -0.93
CA HIS A 109 -15.67 20.14 -1.10
C HIS A 109 -16.81 19.96 -0.09
N ARG A 110 -17.00 18.73 0.39
CA ARG A 110 -17.93 18.38 1.48
C ARG A 110 -17.27 18.47 2.86
N LYS A 111 -16.06 19.05 2.95
CA LYS A 111 -15.21 19.15 4.14
C LYS A 111 -14.86 17.78 4.76
N VAL A 112 -14.85 16.72 3.97
CA VAL A 112 -14.40 15.39 4.40
C VAL A 112 -12.94 15.20 3.99
N SER A 113 -12.08 14.85 4.94
CA SER A 113 -10.67 14.59 4.66
C SER A 113 -10.46 13.12 4.28
N LEU A 114 -10.51 12.83 2.98
CA LEU A 114 -10.34 11.48 2.46
C LEU A 114 -8.87 11.16 2.16
N LEU A 115 -8.38 10.11 2.79
CA LEU A 115 -7.04 9.57 2.63
C LEU A 115 -7.09 8.18 2.00
N TYR A 116 -6.11 7.85 1.17
CA TYR A 116 -5.98 6.52 0.58
C TYR A 116 -4.78 5.80 1.17
N MET A 117 -4.96 4.50 1.40
CA MET A 117 -3.90 3.54 1.65
C MET A 117 -3.20 3.16 0.35
N PRO A 118 -1.95 2.66 0.42
CA PRO A 118 -1.28 2.14 -0.76
C PRO A 118 -2.06 0.99 -1.42
N GLN A 119 -1.96 0.87 -2.74
CA GLN A 119 -2.76 -0.06 -3.54
C GLN A 119 -2.55 -1.54 -3.20
N VAL A 120 -1.43 -1.87 -2.54
CA VAL A 120 -1.11 -3.23 -2.08
C VAL A 120 -2.01 -3.68 -0.93
N PHE A 121 -2.57 -2.75 -0.15
CA PHE A 121 -3.37 -3.07 1.04
C PHE A 121 -4.75 -3.63 0.67
N SER A 122 -5.20 -4.65 1.41
CA SER A 122 -6.51 -5.28 1.22
C SER A 122 -7.67 -4.29 1.31
N ARG A 123 -7.57 -3.30 2.22
CA ARG A 123 -8.59 -2.26 2.39
C ARG A 123 -8.76 -1.40 1.12
N HIS A 124 -7.65 -1.02 0.47
CA HIS A 124 -7.71 -0.28 -0.79
C HIS A 124 -8.32 -1.13 -1.90
N LYS A 125 -7.94 -2.40 -2.01
CA LYS A 125 -8.48 -3.33 -3.01
C LYS A 125 -9.98 -3.57 -2.85
N GLN A 126 -10.48 -3.52 -1.63
CA GLN A 126 -11.89 -3.64 -1.30
C GLN A 126 -12.67 -2.35 -1.51
N ASN A 127 -12.01 -1.21 -1.71
CA ASN A 127 -12.70 0.07 -1.79
C ASN A 127 -13.51 0.17 -3.10
N THR A 128 -14.82 0.34 -2.96
CA THR A 128 -15.78 0.53 -4.06
C THR A 128 -16.34 1.96 -4.09
N THR A 129 -15.80 2.89 -3.27
CA THR A 129 -16.23 4.29 -3.28
C THR A 129 -15.96 4.92 -4.63
N TYR A 130 -16.94 5.61 -5.21
CA TYR A 130 -16.78 6.27 -6.50
C TYR A 130 -17.59 7.56 -6.58
N LEU A 131 -17.16 8.45 -7.47
CA LEU A 131 -17.81 9.73 -7.74
C LEU A 131 -18.50 9.68 -9.10
N ASN A 132 -19.80 9.99 -9.14
CA ASN A 132 -20.49 10.21 -10.41
C ASN A 132 -20.24 11.66 -10.87
N TRP A 133 -19.37 11.84 -11.87
CA TRP A 133 -18.97 13.18 -12.32
C TRP A 133 -20.09 14.00 -12.96
N LYS A 134 -21.15 13.35 -13.48
CA LYS A 134 -22.26 14.07 -14.13
C LYS A 134 -23.16 14.75 -13.10
N THR A 135 -23.46 14.05 -12.01
CA THR A 135 -24.35 14.54 -10.94
C THR A 135 -23.58 15.10 -9.75
N ASN A 136 -22.25 14.97 -9.74
CA ASN A 136 -21.37 15.26 -8.60
C ASN A 136 -21.75 14.50 -7.31
N GLU A 137 -22.42 13.36 -7.45
CA GLU A 137 -22.85 12.51 -6.34
C GLU A 137 -21.75 11.55 -5.92
N LEU A 138 -21.52 11.49 -4.61
CA LEU A 138 -20.53 10.60 -4.01
C LEU A 138 -21.21 9.35 -3.48
N PHE A 139 -20.72 8.21 -3.93
CA PHE A 139 -21.16 6.90 -3.49
C PHE A 139 -20.11 6.30 -2.59
N TRP A 140 -20.47 6.08 -1.34
CA TRP A 140 -19.61 5.48 -0.35
C TRP A 140 -19.75 3.96 -0.31
N ARG A 141 -18.67 3.30 0.08
CA ARG A 141 -18.69 1.96 0.65
C ARG A 141 -18.75 2.13 2.16
N LEU A 142 -19.59 1.39 2.86
CA LEU A 142 -19.68 1.46 4.32
C LEU A 142 -19.41 0.08 4.91
N GLU A 143 -18.51 0.02 5.89
CA GLU A 143 -18.28 -1.17 6.70
C GLU A 143 -18.96 -0.98 8.07
N TRP A 144 -19.98 -1.78 8.32
CA TRP A 144 -20.72 -1.83 9.57
C TRP A 144 -20.17 -2.94 10.45
N ILE A 145 -19.92 -2.62 11.71
CA ILE A 145 -19.41 -3.53 12.72
C ILE A 145 -20.42 -3.59 13.87
N PHE A 146 -20.81 -4.79 14.27
CA PHE A 146 -21.73 -5.05 15.37
C PHE A 146 -21.01 -5.71 16.53
N PRO A 147 -20.49 -4.94 17.50
CA PRO A 147 -19.62 -5.49 18.54
C PRO A 147 -20.31 -6.49 19.47
N GLN A 148 -21.61 -6.29 19.73
CA GLN A 148 -22.37 -7.15 20.65
C GLN A 148 -22.88 -8.43 19.99
N ALA A 149 -22.95 -8.45 18.66
CA ALA A 149 -23.23 -9.64 17.88
C ALA A 149 -21.91 -10.24 17.36
N GLU A 150 -21.00 -10.62 18.26
CA GLU A 150 -19.74 -11.31 17.92
C GLU A 150 -18.82 -10.57 16.92
N ASN A 151 -18.84 -9.23 16.90
CA ASN A 151 -18.09 -8.41 15.94
C ASN A 151 -18.38 -8.74 14.47
N ILE A 152 -19.63 -9.06 14.14
CA ILE A 152 -20.05 -9.27 12.75
C ILE A 152 -19.74 -8.02 11.92
N LYS A 153 -19.18 -8.27 10.74
CA LYS A 153 -18.91 -7.24 9.74
C LYS A 153 -19.90 -7.37 8.60
N TYR A 154 -20.60 -6.28 8.31
CA TYR A 154 -21.49 -6.18 7.17
C TYR A 154 -21.03 -5.03 6.28
N THR A 155 -21.04 -5.22 4.97
CA THR A 155 -20.60 -4.19 4.02
C THR A 155 -21.73 -3.81 3.09
N ILE A 156 -21.97 -2.52 2.95
CA ILE A 156 -22.86 -1.98 1.93
C ILE A 156 -22.02 -1.22 0.91
N ASP A 157 -22.20 -1.57 -0.35
CA ASP A 157 -21.60 -0.86 -1.47
C ASP A 157 -22.59 0.18 -2.02
N ARG A 158 -22.07 1.29 -2.54
CA ARG A 158 -22.80 2.30 -3.33
C ARG A 158 -23.87 3.07 -2.54
N THR A 159 -23.60 3.44 -1.28
CA THR A 159 -24.49 4.30 -0.50
C THR A 159 -24.33 5.76 -0.91
N LEU A 160 -25.43 6.43 -1.26
CA LEU A 160 -25.41 7.84 -1.61
C LEU A 160 -25.26 8.72 -0.36
N ASP A 161 -24.45 9.77 -0.46
CA ASP A 161 -24.11 10.66 0.66
C ASP A 161 -25.30 11.48 1.20
N SER A 162 -26.32 11.72 0.38
CA SER A 162 -27.53 12.47 0.78
C SER A 162 -28.55 11.64 1.57
N VAL A 163 -28.32 10.34 1.72
CA VAL A 163 -29.23 9.45 2.46
C VAL A 163 -29.07 9.69 3.96
N ARG A 164 -30.20 9.64 4.69
CA ARG A 164 -30.21 9.74 6.15
C ARG A 164 -29.60 8.52 6.79
N LEU A 165 -28.87 8.73 7.89
CA LEU A 165 -28.22 7.64 8.61
C LEU A 165 -29.25 6.64 9.18
N SER A 166 -30.43 7.11 9.63
CA SER A 166 -31.58 6.26 10.02
C SER A 166 -31.94 5.23 8.97
N THR A 167 -32.16 5.66 7.72
CA THR A 167 -32.53 4.76 6.62
C THR A 167 -31.43 3.73 6.34
N LEU A 168 -30.16 4.14 6.45
CA LEU A 168 -29.03 3.21 6.28
C LEU A 168 -28.98 2.18 7.41
N VAL A 169 -29.22 2.59 8.67
CA VAL A 169 -29.25 1.68 9.81
C VAL A 169 -30.41 0.68 9.67
N GLU A 170 -31.61 1.15 9.30
CA GLU A 170 -32.76 0.29 9.03
C GLU A 170 -32.46 -0.73 7.92
N GLN A 171 -31.81 -0.30 6.83
CA GLN A 171 -31.41 -1.18 5.74
C GLN A 171 -30.41 -2.26 6.19
N VAL A 172 -29.55 -1.96 7.17
CA VAL A 172 -28.61 -2.95 7.71
C VAL A 172 -29.29 -3.90 8.71
N LEU A 173 -30.21 -3.39 9.53
CA LEU A 173 -30.95 -4.18 10.52
C LEU A 173 -31.95 -5.12 9.86
N ASP A 174 -32.60 -4.69 8.77
CA ASP A 174 -33.59 -5.45 8.00
C ASP A 174 -33.15 -5.61 6.54
N PRO A 175 -32.13 -6.44 6.27
CA PRO A 175 -31.58 -6.62 4.92
C PRO A 175 -32.54 -7.32 3.95
N VAL A 176 -33.61 -7.93 4.46
CA VAL A 176 -34.62 -8.67 3.69
C VAL A 176 -35.62 -7.74 3.01
N SER A 177 -35.88 -6.55 3.56
CA SER A 177 -36.86 -5.59 3.04
C SER A 177 -36.34 -4.80 1.83
N ALA A 178 -35.03 -4.78 1.60
CA ALA A 178 -34.36 -3.79 0.77
C ALA A 178 -33.91 -4.28 -0.62
N THR A 179 -33.95 -5.58 -0.91
CA THR A 179 -33.42 -6.11 -2.19
C THR A 179 -34.22 -7.30 -2.74
N ASP A 180 -34.71 -7.15 -3.97
CA ASP A 180 -35.16 -8.25 -4.86
C ASP A 180 -33.95 -9.05 -5.38
N GLU A 181 -33.08 -9.54 -4.50
CA GLU A 181 -31.90 -10.32 -4.89
C GLU A 181 -32.24 -11.81 -4.99
N ILE A 182 -31.99 -12.40 -6.16
CA ILE A 182 -32.39 -13.77 -6.53
C ILE A 182 -31.40 -14.84 -5.99
N ASP A 183 -30.25 -14.43 -5.44
CA ASP A 183 -29.18 -15.31 -4.98
C ASP A 183 -29.51 -15.90 -3.59
N ILE A 184 -29.95 -17.16 -3.57
CA ILE A 184 -30.36 -17.91 -2.36
C ILE A 184 -29.26 -17.92 -1.28
N GLU A 185 -27.98 -18.02 -1.65
CA GLU A 185 -26.85 -18.03 -0.72
C GLU A 185 -26.64 -16.67 -0.03
N LYS A 186 -26.81 -15.57 -0.77
CA LYS A 186 -26.76 -14.20 -0.21
C LYS A 186 -27.96 -13.91 0.67
N LEU A 187 -29.13 -14.46 0.32
CA LEU A 187 -30.33 -14.37 1.16
C LEU A 187 -30.16 -15.14 2.47
N ASN A 188 -29.68 -16.38 2.43
CA ASN A 188 -29.45 -17.18 3.65
C ASN A 188 -28.44 -16.53 4.60
N THR A 189 -27.38 -15.93 4.06
CA THR A 189 -26.39 -15.20 4.87
C THR A 189 -26.96 -13.90 5.46
N LYS A 190 -27.79 -13.17 4.71
CA LYS A 190 -28.54 -12.00 5.23
C LYS A 190 -29.56 -12.38 6.30
N LEU A 191 -30.21 -13.54 6.17
CA LEU A 191 -31.21 -14.02 7.13
C LEU A 191 -30.54 -14.46 8.44
N LEU A 192 -29.41 -15.17 8.36
CA LEU A 192 -28.58 -15.50 9.52
C LEU A 192 -28.03 -14.23 10.20
N LEU A 193 -27.67 -13.21 9.42
CA LEU A 193 -27.29 -11.90 9.95
C LEU A 193 -28.46 -11.26 10.71
N ALA A 194 -29.66 -11.25 10.13
CA ALA A 194 -30.86 -10.69 10.76
C ALA A 194 -31.19 -11.38 12.09
N ASP A 195 -31.05 -12.71 12.16
CA ASP A 195 -31.24 -13.47 13.40
C ASP A 195 -30.23 -13.06 14.47
N LYS A 196 -28.95 -12.89 14.10
CA LYS A 196 -27.92 -12.42 15.03
C LYS A 196 -28.11 -10.96 15.45
N LEU A 197 -28.75 -10.14 14.61
CA LEU A 197 -29.06 -8.74 14.88
C LEU A 197 -30.42 -8.53 15.55
N GLN A 198 -31.15 -9.60 15.90
CA GLN A 198 -32.49 -9.52 16.49
C GLN A 198 -32.54 -8.63 17.75
N PHE A 199 -31.48 -8.63 18.57
CA PHE A 199 -31.37 -7.76 19.74
C PHE A 199 -31.31 -6.27 19.38
N TYR A 200 -30.57 -5.92 18.32
CA TYR A 200 -30.52 -4.55 17.81
C TYR A 200 -31.85 -4.14 17.17
N ARG A 201 -32.50 -5.06 16.44
CA ARG A 201 -33.82 -4.82 15.84
C ARG A 201 -34.88 -4.53 16.91
N ALA A 202 -34.89 -5.30 18.00
CA ALA A 202 -35.83 -5.11 19.10
C ALA A 202 -35.58 -3.81 19.89
N ALA A 203 -34.32 -3.39 19.98
CA ALA A 203 -33.94 -2.15 20.67
C ALA A 203 -34.47 -0.89 19.96
N GLY A 204 -34.59 -0.94 18.64
CA GLY A 204 -35.00 0.17 17.80
C GLY A 204 -33.92 1.26 17.69
N LEU A 205 -34.10 2.17 16.72
CA LEU A 205 -33.17 3.26 16.42
C LEU A 205 -32.90 4.19 17.62
N THR A 206 -33.85 4.29 18.55
CA THR A 206 -33.74 5.17 19.72
C THR A 206 -32.71 4.69 20.73
N ASN A 207 -32.46 3.38 20.83
CA ASN A 207 -31.52 2.80 21.79
C ASN A 207 -30.18 2.41 21.17
N ILE A 208 -29.98 2.75 19.90
CA ILE A 208 -28.76 2.50 19.14
C ILE A 208 -27.97 3.79 19.02
N LYS A 209 -26.65 3.70 19.19
CA LYS A 209 -25.68 4.73 18.80
C LYS A 209 -24.85 4.21 17.63
N VAL A 210 -24.56 5.09 16.68
CA VAL A 210 -23.69 4.80 15.55
C VAL A 210 -22.40 5.56 15.74
N LEU A 211 -21.29 4.84 15.86
CA LEU A 211 -19.98 5.40 16.14
C LEU A 211 -19.08 5.27 14.91
N LEU A 212 -18.49 6.37 14.44
CA LEU A 212 -17.45 6.34 13.41
C LEU A 212 -16.08 6.18 14.07
N LYS A 213 -15.27 5.24 13.61
CA LYS A 213 -13.89 5.12 14.09
C LYS A 213 -13.09 6.38 13.75
N ALA A 214 -12.46 7.01 14.74
CA ALA A 214 -11.64 8.19 14.52
C ALA A 214 -10.24 7.78 14.07
N GLU A 215 -9.92 8.03 12.81
CA GLU A 215 -8.62 7.69 12.24
C GLU A 215 -7.61 8.85 12.41
N LYS A 216 -6.30 8.55 12.41
CA LYS A 216 -5.19 9.52 12.54
C LYS A 216 -5.05 10.31 13.85
N ILE A 217 -5.91 10.12 14.85
CA ILE A 217 -5.76 10.72 16.18
C ILE A 217 -4.84 9.85 17.06
N LYS A 218 -4.13 10.44 18.04
CA LYS A 218 -3.43 9.68 19.09
C LYS A 218 -4.43 8.72 19.77
N LYS A 219 -4.07 7.44 19.93
CA LYS A 219 -4.97 6.36 20.37
C LYS A 219 -6.21 6.11 19.46
N ALA A 220 -6.08 6.29 18.15
CA ALA A 220 -7.14 6.01 17.14
C ALA A 220 -7.78 4.60 17.18
N GLN A 221 -7.22 3.65 17.93
CA GLN A 221 -7.86 2.34 18.12
C GLN A 221 -9.08 2.39 19.05
N PHE A 222 -9.15 3.37 19.94
CA PHE A 222 -10.16 3.43 21.01
C PHE A 222 -11.08 4.64 20.92
N ARG A 223 -10.75 5.61 20.06
CA ARG A 223 -11.52 6.85 19.92
C ARG A 223 -12.53 6.78 18.77
N PHE A 224 -13.74 7.24 19.05
CA PHE A 224 -14.86 7.20 18.12
C PHE A 224 -15.64 8.52 18.11
N TYR A 225 -16.26 8.84 16.97
CA TYR A 225 -17.18 9.95 16.83
C TYR A 225 -18.62 9.46 16.95
N ASP A 226 -19.43 10.09 17.79
CA ASP A 226 -20.88 9.84 17.81
C ASP A 226 -21.49 10.43 16.53
N LEU A 227 -22.29 9.63 15.82
CA LEU A 227 -23.01 10.05 14.63
C LEU A 227 -24.49 10.21 14.96
N ASP A 228 -25.09 11.30 14.48
CA ASP A 228 -26.50 11.54 14.65
C ASP A 228 -27.31 10.78 13.58
N VAL A 229 -28.21 9.92 14.03
CA VAL A 229 -29.07 9.08 13.19
C VAL A 229 -30.08 9.92 12.37
N THR A 230 -30.37 11.14 12.84
CA THR A 230 -31.33 12.04 12.18
C THR A 230 -30.74 12.76 10.96
N LEU A 231 -29.42 12.98 10.97
CA LEU A 231 -28.70 13.71 9.93
C LEU A 231 -28.37 12.83 8.71
N THR A 232 -28.02 13.49 7.61
CA THR A 232 -27.52 12.82 6.41
C THR A 232 -26.12 12.25 6.63
N LEU A 233 -25.73 11.28 5.80
CA LEU A 233 -24.36 10.75 5.83
C LEU A 233 -23.35 11.86 5.56
N GLN A 234 -23.65 12.76 4.62
CA GLN A 234 -22.80 13.90 4.28
C GLN A 234 -22.52 14.82 5.49
N GLU A 235 -23.56 15.24 6.20
CA GLU A 235 -23.43 16.12 7.38
C GLU A 235 -22.68 15.41 8.51
N ASN A 236 -22.95 14.11 8.71
CA ASN A 236 -22.28 13.31 9.72
C ASN A 236 -20.79 13.10 9.45
N LEU A 237 -20.35 13.13 8.19
CA LEU A 237 -18.95 12.96 7.81
C LEU A 237 -18.21 14.30 7.70
N GLU A 238 -18.90 15.43 7.81
CA GLU A 238 -18.30 16.77 7.72
C GLU A 238 -17.20 16.95 8.79
N ASN A 239 -16.07 17.52 8.38
CA ASN A 239 -14.86 17.75 9.19
C ASN A 239 -14.17 16.49 9.72
N LYS A 240 -14.63 15.29 9.35
CA LYS A 240 -14.01 14.02 9.78
C LYS A 240 -12.95 13.55 8.80
N THR A 241 -11.98 12.80 9.33
CA THR A 241 -10.95 12.15 8.53
C THR A 241 -11.30 10.68 8.30
N ILE A 242 -11.20 10.25 7.04
CA ILE A 242 -11.60 8.90 6.62
C ILE A 242 -10.48 8.32 5.76
N VAL A 243 -10.08 7.08 6.06
CA VAL A 243 -9.09 6.31 5.32
C VAL A 243 -9.81 5.23 4.50
N GLU A 244 -9.74 5.38 3.18
CA GLU A 244 -10.45 4.62 2.14
C GLU A 244 -11.97 4.80 2.18
N PHE A 245 -12.61 4.24 3.22
CA PHE A 245 -14.05 4.25 3.37
C PHE A 245 -14.46 4.25 4.85
N PRO A 246 -15.64 4.77 5.23
CA PRO A 246 -16.07 4.84 6.63
C PRO A 246 -16.26 3.46 7.29
N THR A 247 -15.87 3.37 8.57
CA THR A 247 -16.16 2.20 9.44
C THR A 247 -17.07 2.59 10.59
N LEU A 248 -18.29 2.07 10.56
CA LEU A 248 -19.38 2.42 11.46
C LEU A 248 -19.61 1.29 12.45
N HIS A 249 -19.58 1.60 13.74
CA HIS A 249 -19.86 0.65 14.82
C HIS A 249 -21.26 0.92 15.34
N VAL A 250 -22.09 -0.12 15.38
CA VAL A 250 -23.45 -0.03 15.89
C VAL A 250 -23.46 -0.60 17.29
N VAL A 251 -23.69 0.26 18.28
CA VAL A 251 -23.59 -0.08 19.69
C VAL A 251 -24.87 0.31 20.40
N MET A 252 -25.36 -0.53 21.29
CA MET A 252 -26.48 -0.16 22.16
C MET A 252 -26.05 0.92 23.16
N LYS A 253 -26.96 1.83 23.51
CA LYS A 253 -26.69 2.90 24.49
C LYS A 253 -26.11 2.37 25.80
N ASP A 254 -26.57 1.20 26.27
CA ASP A 254 -26.12 0.57 27.51
C ASP A 254 -24.63 0.20 27.52
N HIS A 255 -24.03 0.02 26.34
CA HIS A 255 -22.62 -0.33 26.18
C HIS A 255 -21.78 0.82 25.59
N SER A 256 -22.34 2.02 25.50
CA SER A 256 -21.63 3.20 24.99
C SER A 256 -20.39 3.55 25.83
N ASN A 257 -20.42 3.25 27.13
CA ASN A 257 -19.32 3.50 28.08
C ASN A 257 -18.04 2.70 27.79
N MET A 258 -18.09 1.70 26.91
CA MET A 258 -16.90 0.93 26.49
C MET A 258 -16.07 1.65 25.41
N TYR A 259 -16.58 2.76 24.86
CA TYR A 259 -15.98 3.49 23.76
C TYR A 259 -15.60 4.91 24.21
N ASP A 260 -14.39 5.35 23.89
CA ASP A 260 -13.97 6.73 24.14
C ASP A 260 -14.58 7.61 23.03
N ILE A 261 -15.75 8.20 23.32
CA ILE A 261 -16.42 9.11 22.41
C ILE A 261 -15.71 10.47 22.49
N ILE A 262 -15.20 10.95 21.35
CA ILE A 262 -14.58 12.28 21.26
C ILE A 262 -15.70 13.32 21.18
N ASP A 263 -15.72 14.24 22.14
CA ASP A 263 -16.52 15.47 22.03
C ASP A 263 -15.79 16.47 21.12
N THR A 264 -16.56 17.17 20.28
CA THR A 264 -16.14 18.05 19.17
C THR A 264 -15.05 19.08 19.52
N ASP A 265 -14.81 19.35 20.81
CA ASP A 265 -13.84 20.33 21.31
C ASP A 265 -12.42 19.76 21.52
N GLU A 266 -12.23 18.43 21.57
CA GLU A 266 -10.89 17.81 21.72
C GLU A 266 -10.10 17.71 20.39
N GLU A 267 -10.76 17.97 19.24
CA GLU A 267 -10.14 17.88 17.90
C GLU A 267 -8.98 18.88 17.71
N MET A 268 -9.02 20.02 18.42
CA MET A 268 -8.03 21.09 18.28
C MET A 268 -6.70 20.79 18.99
N ASN A 269 -6.69 19.94 20.03
CA ASN A 269 -5.51 19.72 20.87
C ASN A 269 -4.64 18.53 20.43
N ASP A 270 -5.20 17.56 19.71
CA ASP A 270 -4.51 16.30 19.38
C ASP A 270 -4.13 16.14 17.89
N ALA A 271 -4.43 17.13 17.04
CA ALA A 271 -4.15 17.12 15.59
C ALA A 271 -2.66 17.23 15.21
N GLU A 272 -1.74 17.24 16.18
CA GLU A 272 -0.31 17.23 15.90
C GLU A 272 0.22 15.80 15.69
N CYS A 273 0.14 15.35 14.43
CA CYS A 273 1.17 14.48 13.86
C CYS A 273 1.89 15.28 12.78
N THR A 274 3.08 15.76 13.15
CA THR A 274 3.98 16.63 12.38
C THR A 274 4.03 16.24 10.91
N SER A 275 3.66 17.21 10.07
CA SER A 275 3.92 17.20 8.65
C SER A 275 5.43 17.09 8.41
N TYR A 276 5.87 16.05 7.72
CA TYR A 276 7.15 16.09 7.02
C TYR A 276 7.02 17.17 5.94
N GLY A 277 7.54 18.35 6.25
CA GLY A 277 7.33 19.57 5.49
C GLY A 277 7.84 19.47 4.06
N ALA A 278 6.91 19.52 3.10
CA ALA A 278 7.20 19.96 1.75
C ALA A 278 7.42 21.49 1.77
N LYS A 279 8.65 21.91 2.08
CA LYS A 279 9.07 23.30 1.89
C LYS A 279 9.04 23.62 0.38
N LYS A 280 7.96 24.24 -0.09
CA LYS A 280 7.93 24.97 -1.37
C LYS A 280 8.95 26.11 -1.28
N ARG A 281 10.12 25.95 -1.89
CA ARG A 281 11.08 27.04 -2.13
C ARG A 281 10.52 27.91 -3.26
N TYR A 282 9.99 29.09 -2.91
CA TYR A 282 9.89 30.21 -3.84
C TYR A 282 11.31 30.74 -4.08
N ASN A 283 11.87 30.50 -5.26
CA ASN A 283 13.12 31.14 -5.69
C ASN A 283 12.78 32.48 -6.35
N ASN A 284 12.90 33.58 -5.60
CA ASN A 284 13.18 34.89 -6.19
C ASN A 284 14.67 34.91 -6.56
N ARG A 285 14.98 35.06 -7.85
CA ARG A 285 16.34 35.31 -8.33
C ARG A 285 16.61 36.82 -8.27
N SER A 286 17.54 37.22 -7.41
CA SER A 286 18.36 38.41 -7.59
C SER A 286 19.80 37.97 -7.85
N ASP A 287 20.42 38.70 -8.78
CA ASP A 287 21.78 38.60 -9.29
C ASP A 287 22.83 38.81 -8.18
N ASP A 288 23.89 38.00 -8.14
CA ASP A 288 25.30 38.46 -8.11
C ASP A 288 26.34 37.35 -7.80
N ASN A 289 27.36 37.29 -8.69
CA ASN A 289 28.79 36.97 -8.53
C ASN A 289 29.33 35.66 -7.86
N LYS A 290 29.88 34.81 -8.75
CA LYS A 290 31.02 33.86 -8.67
C LYS A 290 31.76 33.63 -7.34
N LYS A 291 31.96 32.33 -7.01
CA LYS A 291 33.27 31.62 -6.96
C LYS A 291 33.08 30.08 -6.84
N ASN A 292 34.07 29.33 -7.35
CA ASN A 292 34.04 27.91 -7.72
C ASN A 292 34.14 26.92 -6.54
N GLU A 293 33.36 25.84 -6.57
CA GLU A 293 33.59 24.56 -5.85
C GLU A 293 32.93 23.38 -6.62
N PRO A 294 33.40 22.12 -6.46
CA PRO A 294 33.18 21.06 -7.44
C PRO A 294 31.78 20.43 -7.34
N VAL A 295 31.09 20.33 -8.47
CA VAL A 295 29.73 19.80 -8.59
C VAL A 295 29.77 18.27 -8.63
N ASN A 296 29.09 17.63 -7.66
CA ASN A 296 28.90 16.19 -7.58
C ASN A 296 27.77 15.76 -8.54
N TYR A 297 28.10 15.06 -9.63
CA TYR A 297 27.19 14.67 -10.71
C TYR A 297 26.40 13.37 -10.44
N PHE A 298 25.68 13.24 -9.32
CA PHE A 298 24.97 11.98 -9.04
C PHE A 298 23.49 12.07 -8.65
N PHE A 299 22.93 13.26 -8.42
CA PHE A 299 21.49 13.39 -8.19
C PHE A 299 20.97 14.69 -8.78
N ASN A 300 20.44 14.63 -10.00
CA ASN A 300 19.45 15.60 -10.45
C ASN A 300 18.28 14.86 -11.09
N ASP A 301 17.12 15.11 -10.51
CA ASP A 301 15.79 14.65 -10.87
C ASP A 301 15.46 14.94 -12.34
N PHE A 302 15.01 13.91 -13.06
CA PHE A 302 14.24 14.09 -14.29
C PHE A 302 12.79 14.40 -13.90
N SER A 303 12.47 15.69 -13.93
CA SER A 303 11.11 16.21 -14.00
C SER A 303 10.65 16.15 -15.45
N ASP A 304 10.02 15.06 -15.87
CA ASP A 304 9.26 15.01 -17.13
C ASP A 304 7.86 15.61 -16.89
N SER A 305 7.66 16.79 -17.46
CA SER A 305 6.41 17.52 -17.56
C SER A 305 5.96 17.43 -19.01
N ASP A 306 5.13 16.43 -19.32
CA ASP A 306 4.40 16.38 -20.59
C ASP A 306 3.10 17.19 -20.45
N ASP A 307 3.15 18.45 -20.86
CA ASP A 307 1.97 19.22 -21.26
C ASP A 307 1.97 19.31 -22.79
N GLU A 308 1.04 18.63 -23.43
CA GLU A 308 0.71 18.84 -24.84
C GLU A 308 -0.22 20.04 -24.99
N ASN A 309 0.20 21.06 -25.74
CA ASN A 309 -0.70 21.79 -26.65
C ASN A 309 0.04 22.57 -27.75
N THR A 310 -0.15 22.06 -28.98
CA THR A 310 -0.34 22.72 -30.28
C THR A 310 0.51 23.91 -30.75
N ASP A 311 1.08 23.69 -31.95
CA ASP A 311 1.39 24.64 -33.03
C ASP A 311 2.40 25.77 -32.80
N ASN A 312 3.62 25.58 -33.34
CA ASN A 312 4.17 26.46 -34.39
C ASN A 312 5.51 25.94 -34.95
N LYS A 313 5.59 25.86 -36.29
CA LYS A 313 6.80 25.57 -37.07
C LYS A 313 7.87 26.64 -36.83
N VAL A 314 9.03 26.27 -36.28
CA VAL A 314 10.30 27.00 -36.50
C VAL A 314 11.46 26.02 -36.64
N LYS A 315 12.10 26.03 -37.82
CA LYS A 315 13.35 25.31 -38.13
C LYS A 315 14.50 25.81 -37.25
N LYS A 316 15.19 24.92 -36.53
CA LYS A 316 16.51 25.22 -35.94
C LYS A 316 17.49 24.06 -36.16
N LYS A 317 18.66 24.42 -36.71
CA LYS A 317 19.79 23.56 -37.11
C LYS A 317 20.30 22.71 -35.94
N LYS A 318 20.47 21.40 -36.15
CA LYS A 318 21.27 20.53 -35.26
C LYS A 318 22.75 20.87 -35.46
N LYS A 319 23.43 21.34 -34.41
CA LYS A 319 24.90 21.27 -34.32
C LYS A 319 25.24 19.84 -33.89
N SER A 320 25.97 19.11 -34.71
CA SER A 320 26.54 17.81 -34.37
C SER A 320 27.68 18.01 -33.38
N LEU A 321 27.63 17.33 -32.23
CA LEU A 321 28.78 17.16 -31.36
C LEU A 321 29.63 16.03 -31.95
N ASN A 322 30.89 16.33 -32.28
CA ASN A 322 31.86 15.33 -32.73
C ASN A 322 32.30 14.51 -31.51
N ILE A 323 31.87 13.25 -31.46
CA ILE A 323 32.37 12.27 -30.50
C ILE A 323 33.28 11.31 -31.30
N PRO A 324 34.59 11.21 -30.99
CA PRO A 324 35.50 10.30 -31.68
C PRO A 324 35.11 8.84 -31.44
N ASN A 325 35.38 8.00 -32.43
CA ASN A 325 35.06 6.58 -32.37
C ASN A 325 36.02 5.84 -31.43
N TYR A 326 35.50 4.88 -30.67
CA TYR A 326 36.18 4.14 -29.60
C TYR A 326 37.48 3.47 -30.04
N GLU A 327 37.61 3.13 -31.32
CA GLU A 327 38.81 2.50 -31.89
C GLU A 327 40.03 3.46 -31.97
N GLU A 328 39.82 4.78 -31.92
CA GLU A 328 40.92 5.77 -31.92
C GLU A 328 41.54 5.98 -30.52
N LEU A 329 40.88 5.55 -29.44
CA LEU A 329 41.38 5.67 -28.07
C LEU A 329 42.29 4.50 -27.64
N ILE A 330 42.41 3.45 -28.46
CA ILE A 330 43.16 2.23 -28.12
C ILE A 330 44.59 2.25 -28.68
N LYS A 331 45.01 3.32 -29.36
CA LYS A 331 46.37 3.46 -29.94
C LYS A 331 47.24 4.56 -29.31
N MET A 332 46.99 4.92 -28.05
CA MET A 332 47.95 5.69 -27.24
C MET A 332 48.65 4.82 -26.22
#